data_AF-A0A7C9HDP9-F1
#
_entry.id   AF-A0A7C9HDP9-F1
#
_cell.length_a   1.000
_cell.length_b   1.000
_cell.length_c   1.000
_cell.angle_alpha   90.00
_cell.angle_beta   90.00
_cell.angle_gamma   90.00
#
_symmetry.space_group_name_H-M   'P 1'
#
loop_
_entity.id
_entity.type
_entity.pdbx_description
1 polymer ?
#
loop_
_entity_poly.entity_id
_entity_poly.type
_entity_poly.pdbx_seq_one_letter_code
_entity_poly.pdbx_strand_id
1 'polypeptide(L)'
;MKKVYLLAAMAMAAVGFTACGNSAPKEDLKSDVDSLSYAFGIDQGQSVKQYLQQMQIDTAYIDEFIKGMNDGVQGADDKKKAAYNAGIGVGQQMNMVIKQQINRQIFGDDSTKTISLKNFLAGFAASAKGKNQKMTVEQARNIEQTTSKAIQMKNAEKTYGPNKKKSDAYMAANAKKPGVKTIAQGVQIKELKAGNGAVPKASDVVKINYVGKTIEGKVFDQRNDATMPVGGVIPGFTAALTTMPVGSKWEITIPYSAAYGAQQPSPDIKPFSTLVFTVELLGIEKAPQGQPGMPAGMPEQVSGKPAK
;
A
#
# COMPACT_ATOMS: atom_id res chain seq x y z
N MET A 1 -29.25 -23.31 -49.07
CA MET A 1 -28.10 -23.40 -48.14
C MET A 1 -26.98 -24.16 -48.85
N LYS A 2 -26.00 -23.44 -49.41
CA LYS A 2 -24.86 -24.05 -50.12
C LYS A 2 -23.80 -24.41 -49.08
N LYS A 3 -23.50 -25.71 -48.95
CA LYS A 3 -22.37 -26.21 -48.16
C LYS A 3 -21.08 -25.73 -48.83
N VAL A 4 -20.38 -24.80 -48.19
CA VAL A 4 -19.06 -24.38 -48.63
C VAL A 4 -18.09 -25.44 -48.12
N TYR A 5 -17.68 -26.35 -49.00
CA TYR A 5 -16.55 -27.24 -48.75
C TYR A 5 -15.27 -26.44 -49.00
N LEU A 6 -14.65 -25.92 -47.94
CA LEU A 6 -13.31 -25.37 -48.05
C LEU A 6 -12.32 -26.55 -48.10
N LEU A 7 -11.60 -26.60 -49.21
CA LEU A 7 -10.65 -27.63 -49.59
C LEU A 7 -9.57 -27.83 -48.50
N ALA A 8 -9.54 -29.04 -47.96
CA ALA A 8 -8.31 -29.64 -47.46
C ALA A 8 -7.35 -29.82 -48.64
N ALA A 9 -6.27 -29.05 -48.67
CA ALA A 9 -5.11 -29.33 -49.52
C ALA A 9 -3.91 -29.62 -48.60
N MET A 10 -3.68 -30.92 -48.34
CA MET A 10 -2.43 -31.41 -47.74
C MET A 10 -1.31 -31.41 -48.78
N ALA A 11 -0.13 -30.91 -48.40
CA ALA A 11 1.07 -31.73 -48.15
C ALA A 11 2.36 -30.93 -48.38
N MET A 12 3.27 -30.95 -47.41
CA MET A 12 4.55 -31.66 -47.55
C MET A 12 5.15 -31.96 -46.17
N ALA A 13 5.35 -33.24 -45.90
CA ALA A 13 6.11 -33.72 -44.78
C ALA A 13 7.61 -33.48 -45.03
N ALA A 14 8.27 -32.78 -44.12
CA ALA A 14 9.69 -32.99 -43.87
C ALA A 14 9.83 -33.80 -42.59
N VAL A 15 10.18 -35.08 -42.74
CA VAL A 15 10.66 -35.93 -41.65
C VAL A 15 12.10 -35.50 -41.37
N GLY A 16 12.36 -35.02 -40.15
CA GLY A 16 13.69 -34.60 -39.72
C GLY A 16 13.79 -34.54 -38.20
N PHE A 17 14.32 -35.62 -37.64
CA PHE A 17 14.92 -35.80 -36.31
C PHE A 17 14.08 -35.56 -35.04
N THR A 18 14.14 -36.59 -34.20
CA THR A 18 13.81 -36.59 -32.78
C THR A 18 14.45 -35.39 -32.06
N ALA A 19 13.64 -34.43 -31.66
CA ALA A 19 14.00 -33.47 -30.62
C ALA A 19 13.01 -33.64 -29.47
N CYS A 20 13.40 -34.45 -28.48
CA CYS A 20 12.88 -34.25 -27.14
C CYS A 20 13.28 -32.83 -26.71
N GLY A 21 12.30 -31.93 -26.64
CA GLY A 21 12.39 -30.68 -25.88
C GLY A 21 12.20 -29.41 -26.71
N ASN A 22 11.32 -28.55 -26.18
CA ASN A 22 11.37 -27.08 -26.29
C ASN A 22 10.65 -26.31 -27.43
N SER A 23 9.75 -26.89 -28.23
CA SER A 23 9.08 -26.14 -29.32
C SER A 23 7.55 -26.23 -29.29
N ALA A 24 6.88 -25.27 -29.94
CA ALA A 24 5.42 -25.20 -30.10
C ALA A 24 4.80 -26.54 -30.57
N PRO A 25 3.55 -26.87 -30.20
CA PRO A 25 2.92 -28.12 -30.61
C PRO A 25 2.80 -28.19 -32.13
N LYS A 26 3.07 -29.36 -32.70
CA LYS A 26 2.88 -29.59 -34.14
C LYS A 26 1.39 -29.72 -34.44
N GLU A 27 0.93 -29.03 -35.47
CA GLU A 27 -0.46 -29.02 -35.92
C GLU A 27 -0.87 -30.31 -36.64
N ASP A 28 -2.14 -30.68 -36.51
CA ASP A 28 -2.77 -31.77 -37.24
C ASP A 28 -4.17 -31.33 -37.70
N LEU A 29 -4.26 -30.77 -38.90
CA LEU A 29 -5.44 -30.06 -39.41
C LEU A 29 -6.37 -31.01 -40.19
N LYS A 30 -7.00 -31.96 -39.49
CA LYS A 30 -7.81 -33.02 -40.11
C LYS A 30 -9.30 -32.71 -40.18
N SER A 31 -9.77 -31.71 -39.43
CA SER A 31 -11.18 -31.32 -39.37
C SER A 31 -11.37 -29.80 -39.42
N ASP A 32 -12.60 -29.36 -39.70
CA ASP A 32 -12.99 -27.95 -39.66
C ASP A 32 -12.74 -27.34 -38.26
N VAL A 33 -12.89 -28.14 -37.19
CA VAL A 33 -12.63 -27.70 -35.82
C VAL A 33 -11.12 -27.50 -35.58
N ASP A 34 -10.28 -28.37 -36.15
CA ASP A 34 -8.82 -28.22 -36.05
C ASP A 34 -8.35 -26.98 -36.82
N SER A 35 -8.87 -26.76 -38.03
CA SER A 35 -8.62 -25.57 -38.83
C SER A 35 -9.09 -24.28 -38.14
N LEU A 36 -10.28 -24.30 -37.53
CA LEU A 36 -10.80 -23.18 -36.74
C LEU A 36 -9.90 -22.88 -35.53
N SER A 37 -9.50 -23.92 -34.79
CA SER A 37 -8.64 -23.79 -33.60
C SER A 37 -7.28 -23.20 -33.96
N TYR A 38 -6.69 -23.67 -35.07
CA TYR A 38 -5.43 -23.14 -35.59
C TYR A 38 -5.55 -21.67 -36.04
N ALA A 39 -6.64 -21.32 -36.73
CA ALA A 39 -6.90 -19.93 -37.13
C ALA A 39 -7.06 -18.99 -35.93
N PHE A 40 -7.77 -19.40 -34.88
CA PHE A 40 -7.85 -18.66 -33.61
C PHE A 40 -6.45 -18.46 -32.99
N GLY A 41 -5.60 -19.48 -33.00
CA GLY A 41 -4.23 -19.39 -32.50
C GLY A 41 -3.37 -18.38 -33.28
N ILE A 42 -3.46 -18.37 -34.62
CA ILE A 42 -2.77 -17.39 -35.47
C ILE A 42 -3.23 -15.97 -35.15
N ASP A 43 -4.55 -15.73 -35.11
CA ASP A 43 -5.14 -14.42 -34.87
C ASP A 43 -4.67 -13.83 -33.53
N GLN A 44 -4.76 -14.61 -32.45
CA GLN A 44 -4.33 -14.19 -31.12
C GLN A 44 -2.81 -14.08 -30.96
N GLY A 45 -2.05 -14.87 -31.73
CA GLY A 45 -0.59 -14.88 -31.67
C GLY A 45 0.08 -13.60 -32.20
N GLN A 46 -0.60 -12.83 -33.05
CA GLN A 46 -0.01 -11.64 -33.70
C GLN A 46 0.40 -10.55 -32.69
N SER A 47 -0.30 -10.43 -31.56
CA SER A 47 -0.02 -9.41 -30.54
C SER A 47 1.11 -9.78 -29.57
N VAL A 48 1.60 -11.02 -29.59
CA VAL A 48 2.57 -11.52 -28.59
C VAL A 48 3.89 -10.75 -28.62
N LYS A 49 4.41 -10.42 -29.80
CA LYS A 49 5.67 -9.64 -29.91
C LYS A 49 5.53 -8.24 -29.30
N GLN A 50 4.41 -7.57 -29.57
CA GLN A 50 4.13 -6.26 -28.99
C GLN A 50 3.97 -6.35 -27.47
N TYR A 51 3.31 -7.40 -26.99
CA TYR A 51 3.16 -7.66 -25.56
C TYR A 51 4.52 -7.86 -24.86
N LEU A 52 5.42 -8.68 -25.43
CA LEU A 52 6.77 -8.87 -24.90
C LEU A 52 7.55 -7.55 -24.84
N GLN A 53 7.46 -6.73 -25.88
CA GLN A 53 8.10 -5.41 -25.92
C GLN A 53 7.54 -4.47 -24.84
N GLN A 54 6.23 -4.46 -24.60
CA GLN A 54 5.62 -3.67 -23.52
C GLN A 54 6.11 -4.12 -22.13
N MET A 55 6.35 -5.42 -21.96
CA MET A 55 6.96 -5.99 -20.74
C MET A 55 8.48 -5.82 -20.67
N GLN A 56 9.10 -5.18 -21.67
CA GLN A 56 10.56 -5.04 -21.79
C GLN A 56 11.29 -6.40 -21.87
N ILE A 57 10.63 -7.42 -22.42
CA ILE A 57 11.21 -8.73 -22.70
C ILE A 57 11.64 -8.73 -24.16
N ASP A 58 12.90 -9.10 -24.42
CA ASP A 58 13.41 -9.22 -25.77
C ASP A 58 12.67 -10.33 -26.53
N THR A 59 12.25 -10.04 -27.76
CA THR A 59 11.60 -11.00 -28.65
C THR A 59 12.49 -12.20 -29.00
N ALA A 60 13.81 -12.12 -28.76
CA ALA A 60 14.71 -13.25 -28.81
C ALA A 60 14.33 -14.40 -27.85
N TYR A 61 13.53 -14.11 -26.81
CA TYR A 61 13.06 -15.08 -25.81
C TYR A 61 11.60 -15.52 -26.06
N ILE A 62 11.08 -15.38 -27.29
CA ILE A 62 9.70 -15.74 -27.60
C ILE A 62 9.44 -17.25 -27.47
N ASP A 63 10.43 -18.10 -27.74
CA ASP A 63 10.27 -19.55 -27.62
C ASP A 63 10.08 -19.97 -26.14
N GLU A 64 10.76 -19.30 -25.21
CA GLU A 64 10.61 -19.47 -23.76
C GLU A 64 9.22 -18.99 -23.30
N PHE A 65 8.70 -17.91 -23.89
CA PHE A 65 7.34 -17.46 -23.64
C PHE A 65 6.32 -18.49 -24.11
N ILE A 66 6.46 -19.00 -25.35
CA ILE A 66 5.57 -20.02 -25.91
C ILE A 66 5.67 -21.32 -25.11
N LYS A 67 6.86 -21.71 -24.66
CA LYS A 67 7.05 -22.85 -23.74
C LYS A 67 6.26 -22.65 -22.45
N GLY A 68 6.39 -21.49 -21.79
CA GLY A 68 5.65 -21.19 -20.57
C GLY A 68 4.13 -21.21 -20.77
N MET A 69 3.64 -20.70 -21.90
CA MET A 69 2.23 -20.73 -22.26
C MET A 69 1.72 -22.17 -22.46
N ASN A 70 2.46 -22.99 -23.21
CA ASN A 70 2.13 -24.41 -23.41
C ASN A 70 2.13 -25.18 -22.09
N ASP A 71 3.13 -24.94 -21.24
CA ASP A 71 3.22 -25.55 -19.91
C ASP A 71 2.04 -25.17 -19.01
N GLY A 72 1.60 -23.91 -19.09
CA GLY A 72 0.45 -23.38 -18.36
C GLY A 72 -0.86 -24.05 -18.76
N VAL A 73 -1.11 -24.20 -20.07
CA VAL A 73 -2.37 -24.77 -20.59
C VAL A 73 -2.43 -26.29 -20.44
N GLN A 74 -1.35 -27.01 -20.79
CA GLN A 74 -1.32 -28.48 -20.71
C GLN A 74 -1.27 -28.99 -19.26
N GLY A 75 -1.01 -28.10 -18.30
CA GLY A 75 -0.97 -28.40 -16.86
C GLY A 75 -2.24 -28.07 -16.08
N ALA A 76 -3.29 -27.57 -16.74
CA ALA A 76 -4.41 -26.94 -16.05
C ALA A 76 -5.19 -27.89 -15.12
N ASP A 77 -5.31 -29.17 -15.48
CA ASP A 77 -6.04 -30.16 -14.68
C ASP A 77 -5.17 -30.86 -13.62
N ASP A 78 -3.84 -30.74 -13.70
CA ASP A 78 -2.93 -31.26 -12.67
C ASP A 78 -2.85 -30.27 -11.51
N LYS A 79 -3.49 -30.63 -10.38
CA LYS A 79 -3.50 -29.82 -9.16
C LYS A 79 -2.11 -29.44 -8.64
N LYS A 80 -1.08 -30.28 -8.84
CA LYS A 80 0.30 -29.96 -8.43
C LYS A 80 0.90 -28.90 -9.34
N LYS A 81 0.70 -29.03 -10.66
CA LYS A 81 1.16 -28.05 -11.64
C LYS A 81 0.40 -26.73 -11.49
N ALA A 82 -0.90 -26.78 -11.24
CA ALA A 82 -1.73 -25.63 -10.90
C ALA A 82 -1.20 -24.88 -9.66
N ALA A 83 -0.88 -25.60 -8.57
CA ALA A 83 -0.32 -24.99 -7.36
C ALA A 83 1.08 -24.36 -7.60
N TYR A 84 1.92 -25.02 -8.39
CA TYR A 84 3.24 -24.49 -8.77
C TYR A 84 3.12 -23.20 -9.59
N ASN A 85 2.26 -23.21 -10.62
CA ASN A 85 2.00 -22.05 -11.47
C ASN A 85 1.39 -20.88 -10.67
N ALA A 86 0.47 -21.17 -9.76
CA ALA A 86 -0.06 -20.17 -8.83
C ALA A 86 1.06 -19.57 -7.95
N GLY A 87 2.00 -20.39 -7.48
CA GLY A 87 3.17 -19.94 -6.74
C GLY A 87 4.07 -18.99 -7.52
N ILE A 88 4.28 -19.25 -8.82
CA ILE A 88 5.01 -18.34 -9.72
C ILE A 88 4.31 -16.99 -9.81
N GLY A 89 3.00 -16.99 -10.07
CA GLY A 89 2.22 -15.74 -10.20
C GLY A 89 2.25 -14.91 -8.92
N VAL A 90 2.03 -15.55 -7.76
CA VAL A 90 2.12 -14.90 -6.45
C VAL A 90 3.55 -14.37 -6.21
N GLY A 91 4.59 -15.15 -6.51
CA GLY A 91 5.98 -14.72 -6.35
C GLY A 91 6.35 -13.51 -7.19
N GLN A 92 5.88 -13.44 -8.45
CA GLN A 92 6.07 -12.29 -9.32
C GLN A 92 5.38 -11.03 -8.76
N GLN A 93 4.10 -11.16 -8.35
CA GLN A 93 3.36 -10.07 -7.73
C GLN A 93 4.05 -9.56 -6.45
N MET A 94 4.49 -10.47 -5.58
CA MET A 94 5.20 -10.13 -4.34
C MET A 94 6.51 -9.40 -4.62
N ASN A 95 7.29 -9.83 -5.61
CA ASN A 95 8.52 -9.14 -5.99
C ASN A 95 8.26 -7.70 -6.46
N MET A 96 7.18 -7.47 -7.21
CA MET A 96 6.75 -6.12 -7.59
C MET A 96 6.38 -5.28 -6.36
N VAL A 97 5.55 -5.82 -5.46
CA VAL A 97 5.15 -5.13 -4.21
C VAL A 97 6.37 -4.82 -3.34
N ILE A 98 7.30 -5.76 -3.19
CA ILE A 98 8.51 -5.56 -2.39
C ILE A 98 9.36 -4.43 -2.99
N LYS A 99 9.64 -4.49 -4.30
CA LYS A 99 10.50 -3.50 -4.96
C LYS A 99 9.87 -2.11 -5.02
N GLN A 100 8.60 -2.02 -5.40
CA GLN A 100 7.96 -0.74 -5.70
C GLN A 100 7.31 -0.09 -4.47
N GLN A 101 6.82 -0.88 -3.52
CA GLN A 101 6.09 -0.37 -2.37
C GLN A 101 6.87 -0.54 -1.06
N ILE A 102 7.21 -1.77 -0.67
CA ILE A 102 7.80 -2.04 0.66
C ILE A 102 9.18 -1.40 0.80
N ASN A 103 10.06 -1.58 -0.19
CA ASN A 103 11.41 -1.00 -0.14
C ASN A 103 11.37 0.53 -0.10
N ARG A 104 10.54 1.16 -0.94
CA ARG A 104 10.34 2.62 -0.94
C ARG A 104 9.77 3.10 0.39
N GLN A 105 8.81 2.38 0.96
CA GLN A 105 8.21 2.73 2.25
C GLN A 105 9.21 2.64 3.41
N ILE A 106 10.09 1.63 3.43
CA ILE A 106 11.02 1.40 4.54
C ILE A 106 12.32 2.20 4.38
N PHE A 107 12.88 2.22 3.17
CA PHE A 107 14.19 2.79 2.90
C PHE A 107 14.14 4.17 2.21
N GLY A 108 12.96 4.65 1.79
CA GLY A 108 12.82 5.90 1.06
C GLY A 108 13.49 5.80 -0.31
N ASP A 109 14.31 6.79 -0.64
CA ASP A 109 15.06 6.85 -1.91
C ASP A 109 16.41 6.10 -1.84
N ASP A 110 16.74 5.45 -0.72
CA ASP A 110 17.96 4.65 -0.58
C ASP A 110 17.83 3.31 -1.34
N SER A 111 18.14 3.35 -2.64
CA SER A 111 18.09 2.22 -3.56
C SER A 111 19.14 1.14 -3.27
N THR A 112 20.08 1.38 -2.36
CA THR A 112 21.11 0.40 -1.96
C THR A 112 20.59 -0.63 -0.96
N LYS A 113 19.39 -0.40 -0.41
CA LYS A 113 18.78 -1.28 0.60
C LYS A 113 17.52 -1.93 0.06
N THR A 114 17.36 -3.21 0.41
CA THR A 114 16.16 -3.98 0.08
C THR A 114 15.86 -4.95 1.21
N ILE A 115 14.58 -5.31 1.35
CA ILE A 115 14.21 -6.51 2.10
C ILE A 115 14.93 -7.72 1.48
N SER A 116 15.48 -8.57 2.35
CA SER A 116 16.11 -9.83 1.94
C SER A 116 15.04 -10.79 1.43
N LEU A 117 14.98 -10.99 0.11
CA LEU A 117 14.04 -11.92 -0.50
C LEU A 117 14.20 -13.34 0.03
N LYS A 118 15.44 -13.77 0.31
CA LYS A 118 15.73 -15.07 0.93
C LYS A 118 15.04 -15.24 2.28
N ASN A 119 15.23 -14.28 3.19
CA ASN A 119 14.64 -14.37 4.53
C ASN A 119 13.13 -14.18 4.51
N PHE A 120 12.65 -13.32 3.61
CA PHE A 120 11.23 -13.12 3.37
C PHE A 120 10.55 -14.42 2.93
N LEU A 121 11.09 -15.11 1.91
CA LEU A 121 10.55 -16.38 1.44
C LEU A 121 10.65 -17.49 2.49
N ALA A 122 11.69 -17.48 3.32
CA ALA A 122 11.80 -18.41 4.45
C ALA A 122 10.67 -18.19 5.48
N GLY A 123 10.41 -16.93 5.87
CA GLY A 123 9.32 -16.58 6.78
C GLY A 123 7.94 -16.87 6.18
N PHE A 124 7.74 -16.52 4.91
CA PHE A 124 6.52 -16.82 4.16
C PHE A 124 6.24 -18.32 4.12
N ALA A 125 7.22 -19.14 3.74
CA ALA A 125 7.07 -20.59 3.67
C ALA A 125 6.82 -21.21 5.05
N ALA A 126 7.49 -20.72 6.09
CA ALA A 126 7.27 -21.19 7.46
C ALA A 126 5.84 -20.92 7.93
N SER A 127 5.34 -19.70 7.68
CA SER A 127 3.97 -19.31 8.02
C SER A 127 2.93 -20.10 7.22
N ALA A 128 3.09 -20.17 5.89
CA ALA A 128 2.14 -20.87 5.01
C ALA A 128 2.04 -22.38 5.28
N LYS A 129 3.14 -23.00 5.71
CA LYS A 129 3.17 -24.44 6.07
C LYS A 129 2.79 -24.71 7.53
N GLY A 130 2.62 -23.66 8.35
CA GLY A 130 2.37 -23.79 9.79
C GLY A 130 3.49 -24.53 10.55
N LYS A 131 4.72 -24.50 10.03
CA LYS A 131 5.87 -25.25 10.58
C LYS A 131 7.13 -24.40 10.49
N ASN A 132 8.08 -24.62 11.40
CA ASN A 132 9.40 -23.94 11.42
C ASN A 132 9.33 -22.41 11.58
N GLN A 133 8.22 -21.86 12.08
CA GLN A 133 8.15 -20.46 12.45
C GLN A 133 9.12 -20.19 13.62
N LYS A 134 9.92 -19.13 13.51
CA LYS A 134 10.85 -18.71 14.56
C LYS A 134 10.25 -17.71 15.54
N MET A 135 9.00 -17.30 15.29
CA MET A 135 8.24 -16.34 16.07
C MET A 135 6.74 -16.50 15.77
N THR A 136 5.89 -15.99 16.64
CA THR A 136 4.44 -15.92 16.38
C THR A 136 4.13 -14.87 15.33
N VAL A 137 2.92 -14.94 14.74
CA VAL A 137 2.43 -13.93 13.80
C VAL A 137 2.36 -12.54 14.46
N GLU A 138 2.00 -12.48 15.74
CA GLU A 138 1.96 -11.22 16.50
C GLU A 138 3.36 -10.63 16.70
N GLN A 139 4.34 -11.46 17.06
CA GLN A 139 5.74 -11.03 17.17
C GLN A 139 6.28 -10.53 15.82
N ALA A 140 5.96 -11.22 14.71
CA ALA A 140 6.32 -10.78 13.36
C ALA A 140 5.73 -9.40 13.04
N ARG A 141 4.41 -9.20 13.28
CA ARG A 141 3.74 -7.92 13.07
C ARG A 141 4.36 -6.80 13.90
N ASN A 142 4.71 -7.09 15.16
CA ASN A 142 5.37 -6.12 16.02
C ASN A 142 6.76 -5.75 15.48
N ILE A 143 7.58 -6.73 15.09
CA ILE A 143 8.90 -6.50 14.49
C ILE A 143 8.78 -5.67 13.21
N GLU A 144 7.83 -6.02 12.33
CA GLU A 144 7.57 -5.28 11.09
C GLU A 144 7.26 -3.81 11.39
N GLN A 145 6.33 -3.53 12.31
CA GLN A 145 5.95 -2.16 12.67
C GLN A 145 7.08 -1.39 13.35
N THR A 146 7.71 -1.96 14.37
CA THR A 146 8.73 -1.28 15.16
C THR A 146 10.03 -1.08 14.40
N THR A 147 10.49 -2.12 13.70
CA THR A 147 11.75 -2.08 12.96
C THR A 147 11.63 -1.22 11.71
N SER A 148 10.52 -1.30 10.96
CA SER A 148 10.31 -0.43 9.79
C SER A 148 10.28 1.04 10.21
N LYS A 149 9.55 1.38 11.28
CA LYS A 149 9.50 2.74 11.84
C LYS A 149 10.88 3.21 12.28
N ALA A 150 11.66 2.37 12.95
CA ALA A 150 13.02 2.71 13.39
C ALA A 150 13.96 2.95 12.19
N ILE A 151 13.88 2.13 11.14
CA ILE A 151 14.66 2.32 9.91
C ILE A 151 14.25 3.62 9.20
N GLN A 152 12.95 3.87 9.05
CA GLN A 152 12.43 5.11 8.46
C GLN A 152 12.91 6.33 9.24
N MET A 153 12.82 6.31 10.58
CA MET A 153 13.33 7.39 11.43
C MET A 153 14.83 7.60 11.23
N LYS A 154 15.63 6.54 11.28
CA LYS A 154 17.08 6.63 11.11
C LYS A 154 17.47 7.17 9.73
N ASN A 155 16.75 6.76 8.68
CA ASN A 155 17.01 7.22 7.32
C ASN A 155 16.59 8.67 7.14
N ALA A 156 15.40 9.04 7.60
CA ALA A 156 14.94 10.41 7.57
C ALA A 156 15.87 11.33 8.37
N GLU A 157 16.40 10.89 9.52
CA GLU A 157 17.24 11.73 10.37
C GLU A 157 18.59 12.06 9.73
N LYS A 158 19.14 11.18 8.88
CA LYS A 158 20.35 11.48 8.10
C LYS A 158 20.18 12.71 7.20
N THR A 159 19.02 12.84 6.56
CA THR A 159 18.73 13.91 5.59
C THR A 159 18.07 15.11 6.26
N TYR A 160 17.16 14.87 7.22
CA TYR A 160 16.28 15.86 7.83
C TYR A 160 16.59 16.12 9.31
N GLY A 161 17.71 15.62 9.84
CA GLY A 161 18.18 15.92 11.19
C GLY A 161 18.24 17.43 11.53
N PRO A 162 18.68 18.31 10.61
CA PRO A 162 18.59 19.75 10.82
C PRO A 162 17.15 20.26 10.98
N ASN A 163 16.18 19.71 10.24
CA ASN A 163 14.77 20.05 10.37
C ASN A 163 14.21 19.62 11.72
N LYS A 164 14.56 18.39 12.16
CA LYS A 164 14.21 17.89 13.49
C LYS A 164 14.68 18.83 14.59
N LYS A 165 15.94 19.28 14.55
CA LYS A 165 16.50 20.25 15.52
C LYS A 165 15.76 21.59 15.50
N LYS A 166 15.39 22.10 14.33
CA LYS A 166 14.58 23.33 14.20
C LYS A 166 13.20 23.16 14.84
N SER A 167 12.53 22.04 14.56
CA SER A 167 11.24 21.70 15.17
C SER A 167 11.33 21.59 16.69
N ASP A 168 12.34 20.90 17.21
CA ASP A 168 12.59 20.76 18.65
C ASP A 168 12.83 22.12 19.32
N ALA A 169 13.67 22.97 18.72
CA ALA A 169 13.93 24.33 19.20
C ALA A 169 12.67 25.22 19.16
N TYR A 170 11.88 25.13 18.10
CA TYR A 170 10.62 25.86 17.97
C TYR A 170 9.64 25.46 19.07
N MET A 171 9.44 24.16 19.31
CA MET A 171 8.56 23.66 20.39
C MET A 171 9.02 24.16 21.75
N ALA A 172 10.32 24.11 22.05
CA ALA A 172 10.87 24.57 23.32
C ALA A 172 10.70 26.08 23.53
N ALA A 173 10.87 26.87 22.46
CA ALA A 173 10.65 28.32 22.50
C ALA A 173 9.15 28.67 22.63
N ASN A 174 8.28 27.96 21.90
CA ASN A 174 6.86 28.22 21.88
C ASN A 174 6.18 27.91 23.23
N ALA A 175 6.61 26.86 23.92
CA ALA A 175 6.14 26.53 25.27
C ALA A 175 6.33 27.67 26.31
N LYS A 176 7.33 28.55 26.08
CA LYS A 176 7.64 29.66 26.99
C LYS A 176 6.84 30.92 26.70
N LYS A 177 6.09 30.96 25.60
CA LYS A 177 5.31 32.15 25.23
C LYS A 177 4.08 32.30 26.16
N PRO A 178 3.69 33.53 26.51
CA PRO A 178 2.50 33.77 27.32
C PRO A 178 1.23 33.16 26.70
N GLY A 179 0.43 32.50 27.53
CA GLY A 179 -0.84 31.88 27.14
C GLY A 179 -0.71 30.52 26.45
N VAL A 180 0.50 30.02 26.21
CA VAL A 180 0.72 28.67 25.68
C VAL A 180 0.65 27.64 26.82
N LYS A 181 -0.11 26.57 26.61
CA LYS A 181 -0.22 25.41 27.51
C LYS A 181 0.14 24.13 26.77
N THR A 182 0.87 23.23 27.42
CA THR A 182 1.15 21.90 26.87
C THR A 182 0.12 20.89 27.36
N ILE A 183 -0.43 20.10 26.43
CA ILE A 183 -1.38 19.02 26.69
C ILE A 183 -0.76 17.66 26.30
N ALA A 184 -1.59 16.60 26.25
CA ALA A 184 -1.16 15.26 25.88
C ALA A 184 -0.35 15.23 24.58
N GLN A 185 0.59 14.26 24.49
CA GLN A 185 1.48 14.06 23.34
C GLN A 185 2.41 15.26 23.02
N GLY A 186 2.58 16.20 23.97
CA GLY A 186 3.44 17.35 23.81
C GLY A 186 2.87 18.45 22.90
N VAL A 187 1.58 18.35 22.56
CA VAL A 187 0.86 19.39 21.81
C VAL A 187 0.78 20.66 22.65
N GLN A 188 0.96 21.80 22.01
CA GLN A 188 0.87 23.10 22.65
C GLN A 188 -0.32 23.87 22.10
N ILE A 189 -1.11 24.45 22.98
CA ILE A 189 -2.30 25.22 22.62
C ILE A 189 -2.20 26.64 23.16
N LYS A 190 -2.69 27.60 22.40
CA LYS A 190 -2.90 28.98 22.84
C LYS A 190 -4.31 29.39 22.46
N GLU A 191 -5.11 29.72 23.45
CA GLU A 191 -6.47 30.21 23.22
C GLU A 191 -6.44 31.64 22.70
N LEU A 192 -7.04 31.86 21.53
CA LEU A 192 -7.20 33.17 20.90
C LEU A 192 -8.61 33.74 21.15
N LYS A 193 -9.61 32.85 21.23
CA LYS A 193 -10.98 33.16 21.59
C LYS A 193 -11.54 31.99 22.39
N ALA A 194 -12.13 32.28 23.55
CA ALA A 194 -12.82 31.28 24.35
C ALA A 194 -14.18 30.92 23.73
N GLY A 195 -14.45 29.62 23.67
CA GLY A 195 -15.76 29.04 23.41
C GLY A 195 -16.41 28.56 24.70
N ASN A 196 -17.72 28.33 24.64
CA ASN A 196 -18.52 27.87 25.78
C ASN A 196 -19.42 26.67 25.42
N GLY A 197 -19.24 26.10 24.22
CA GLY A 197 -20.00 24.93 23.77
C GLY A 197 -19.43 23.61 24.28
N ALA A 198 -20.06 22.51 23.85
CA ALA A 198 -19.62 21.17 24.18
C ALA A 198 -18.20 20.88 23.66
N VAL A 199 -17.48 19.99 24.35
CA VAL A 199 -16.16 19.50 23.91
C VAL A 199 -16.36 18.21 23.10
N PRO A 200 -15.81 18.11 21.87
CA PRO A 200 -15.93 16.90 21.05
C PRO A 200 -15.28 15.66 21.67
N LYS A 201 -15.84 14.48 21.41
CA LYS A 201 -15.22 13.17 21.66
C LYS A 201 -14.48 12.69 20.42
N ALA A 202 -13.57 11.73 20.60
CA ALA A 202 -12.83 11.12 19.49
C ALA A 202 -13.73 10.42 18.45
N SER A 203 -14.93 9.99 18.85
CA SER A 203 -15.96 9.40 17.98
C SER A 203 -16.76 10.42 17.17
N ASP A 204 -16.63 11.70 17.48
CA ASP A 204 -17.48 12.74 16.90
C ASP A 204 -16.93 13.22 15.56
N VAL A 205 -17.80 13.91 14.82
CA VAL A 205 -17.45 14.66 13.62
C VAL A 205 -17.58 16.14 13.95
N VAL A 206 -16.60 16.94 13.58
CA VAL A 206 -16.59 18.39 13.86
C VAL A 206 -16.59 19.20 12.58
N LYS A 207 -17.15 20.40 12.66
CA LYS A 207 -17.06 21.43 11.63
C LYS A 207 -16.09 22.51 12.07
N ILE A 208 -15.07 22.80 11.28
CA ILE A 208 -13.99 23.74 11.64
C ILE A 208 -13.61 24.67 10.48
N ASN A 209 -13.09 25.84 10.83
CA ASN A 209 -12.19 26.59 9.95
C ASN A 209 -10.77 26.34 10.42
N TYR A 210 -9.82 26.13 9.50
CA TYR A 210 -8.42 26.02 9.87
C TYR A 210 -7.45 26.53 8.81
N VAL A 211 -6.27 26.94 9.29
CA VAL A 211 -5.09 27.21 8.48
C VAL A 211 -3.91 26.47 9.11
N GLY A 212 -3.30 25.57 8.35
CA GLY A 212 -2.09 24.83 8.72
C GLY A 212 -0.84 25.44 8.10
N LYS A 213 0.16 25.72 8.93
CA LYS A 213 1.44 26.33 8.55
C LYS A 213 2.63 25.52 9.07
N THR A 214 3.73 25.54 8.32
CA THR A 214 5.04 25.10 8.84
C THR A 214 5.56 26.12 9.85
N ILE A 215 6.61 25.77 10.61
CA ILE A 215 7.25 26.69 11.56
C ILE A 215 7.90 27.91 10.88
N GLU A 216 8.17 27.83 9.58
CA GLU A 216 8.61 28.93 8.73
C GLU A 216 7.46 29.82 8.24
N GLY A 217 6.21 29.51 8.63
CA GLY A 217 5.02 30.30 8.28
C GLY A 217 4.40 29.97 6.92
N LYS A 218 4.94 28.99 6.17
CA LYS A 218 4.38 28.55 4.89
C LYS A 218 3.06 27.82 5.12
N VAL A 219 1.97 28.30 4.52
CA VAL A 219 0.68 27.61 4.51
C VAL A 219 0.80 26.35 3.66
N PHE A 220 0.46 25.19 4.21
CA PHE A 220 0.41 23.92 3.48
C PHE A 220 -1.01 23.40 3.28
N ASP A 221 -1.96 23.85 4.11
CA ASP A 221 -3.37 23.48 4.00
C ASP A 221 -4.24 24.56 4.66
N GLN A 222 -5.42 24.81 4.11
CA GLN A 222 -6.41 25.72 4.67
C GLN A 222 -7.79 25.41 4.13
N ARG A 223 -8.78 25.38 5.01
CA ARG A 223 -10.19 25.20 4.63
C ARG A 223 -11.12 25.93 5.58
N ASN A 224 -12.21 26.42 5.03
CA ASN A 224 -13.36 26.90 5.79
C ASN A 224 -14.47 25.84 5.74
N ASP A 225 -15.29 25.80 6.78
CA ASP A 225 -16.44 24.90 6.90
C ASP A 225 -16.08 23.41 6.68
N ALA A 226 -14.88 23.01 7.07
CA ALA A 226 -14.39 21.64 6.87
C ALA A 226 -15.01 20.69 7.91
N THR A 227 -15.62 19.62 7.43
CA THR A 227 -16.15 18.53 8.24
C THR A 227 -15.10 17.42 8.38
N MET A 228 -14.76 17.01 9.60
CA MET A 228 -13.77 15.95 9.83
C MET A 228 -14.06 15.07 11.04
N PRO A 229 -13.80 13.75 10.96
CA PRO A 229 -13.87 12.86 12.11
C PRO A 229 -12.70 13.12 13.06
N VAL A 230 -12.99 13.36 14.34
CA VAL A 230 -11.97 13.72 15.35
C VAL A 230 -10.93 12.61 15.52
N GLY A 231 -11.31 11.34 15.41
CA GLY A 231 -10.39 10.20 15.47
C GLY A 231 -9.68 9.85 14.15
N GLY A 232 -10.02 10.52 13.03
CA GLY A 232 -9.46 10.24 11.70
C GLY A 232 -8.33 11.17 11.27
N VAL A 233 -7.87 12.06 12.17
CA VAL A 233 -6.81 13.05 11.92
C VAL A 233 -5.53 12.68 12.66
N ILE A 234 -4.46 13.45 12.47
CA ILE A 234 -3.19 13.21 13.17
C ILE A 234 -3.36 13.26 14.70
N PRO A 235 -2.61 12.44 15.47
CA PRO A 235 -2.85 12.26 16.90
C PRO A 235 -2.88 13.57 17.71
N GLY A 236 -1.98 14.50 17.43
CA GLY A 236 -1.93 15.77 18.14
C GLY A 236 -3.11 16.69 17.87
N PHE A 237 -3.72 16.57 16.68
CA PHE A 237 -4.92 17.33 16.34
C PHE A 237 -6.15 16.75 17.03
N THR A 238 -6.27 15.42 17.08
CA THR A 238 -7.26 14.72 17.91
C THR A 238 -7.15 15.15 19.37
N ALA A 239 -5.93 15.12 19.94
CA ALA A 239 -5.69 15.50 21.33
C ALA A 239 -6.15 16.94 21.63
N ALA A 240 -5.89 17.89 20.72
CA ALA A 240 -6.34 19.27 20.88
C ALA A 240 -7.86 19.39 20.77
N LEU A 241 -8.47 18.83 19.72
CA LEU A 241 -9.92 18.91 19.49
C LEU A 241 -10.73 18.31 20.65
N THR A 242 -10.27 17.21 21.25
CA THR A 242 -10.95 16.59 22.41
C THR A 242 -10.82 17.36 23.72
N THR A 243 -10.19 18.53 23.68
CA THR A 243 -10.08 19.47 24.82
C THR A 243 -10.59 20.86 24.48
N MET A 244 -11.00 21.10 23.23
CA MET A 244 -11.37 22.40 22.69
C MET A 244 -12.89 22.59 22.75
N PRO A 245 -13.42 23.55 23.53
CA PRO A 245 -14.84 23.86 23.51
C PRO A 245 -15.30 24.36 22.15
N VAL A 246 -16.51 23.98 21.73
CA VAL A 246 -17.15 24.58 20.54
C VAL A 246 -17.28 26.10 20.73
N GLY A 247 -17.01 26.84 19.65
CA GLY A 247 -16.94 28.30 19.61
C GLY A 247 -15.54 28.87 19.88
N SER A 248 -14.59 28.03 20.31
CA SER A 248 -13.21 28.46 20.55
C SER A 248 -12.46 28.71 19.25
N LYS A 249 -11.48 29.61 19.32
CA LYS A 249 -10.44 29.76 18.30
C LYS A 249 -9.07 29.61 18.94
N TRP A 250 -8.30 28.62 18.54
CA TRP A 250 -7.00 28.27 19.12
C TRP A 250 -5.88 28.31 18.07
N GLU A 251 -4.69 28.66 18.52
CA GLU A 251 -3.45 28.28 17.84
C GLU A 251 -2.93 26.98 18.48
N ILE A 252 -2.74 25.94 17.66
CA ILE A 252 -2.36 24.59 18.06
C ILE A 252 -1.04 24.26 17.39
N THR A 253 0.02 24.10 18.17
CA THR A 253 1.34 23.68 17.71
C THR A 253 1.56 22.21 18.04
N ILE A 254 1.77 21.40 17.01
CA ILE A 254 1.85 19.94 17.09
C ILE A 254 3.29 19.49 16.82
N PRO A 255 3.96 18.82 17.76
CA PRO A 255 5.30 18.28 17.52
C PRO A 255 5.24 17.19 16.45
N TYR A 256 6.32 16.99 15.71
CA TYR A 256 6.35 15.97 14.65
C TYR A 256 6.00 14.56 15.15
N SER A 257 6.26 14.24 16.43
CA SER A 257 5.94 12.95 17.04
C SER A 257 4.44 12.68 17.17
N ALA A 258 3.63 13.73 17.21
CA ALA A 258 2.16 13.69 17.21
C ALA A 258 1.56 14.13 15.85
N ALA A 259 2.40 14.31 14.84
CA ALA A 259 2.04 14.59 13.45
C ALA A 259 2.51 13.45 12.53
N TYR A 260 3.35 13.74 11.54
CA TYR A 260 3.79 12.77 10.51
C TYR A 260 5.13 12.09 10.81
N GLY A 261 5.81 12.45 11.91
CA GLY A 261 7.06 11.82 12.32
C GLY A 261 8.14 11.90 11.24
N ALA A 262 8.68 10.75 10.84
CA ALA A 262 9.70 10.62 9.80
C ALA A 262 9.12 10.57 8.37
N GLN A 263 7.80 10.58 8.23
CA GLN A 263 7.14 10.49 6.92
C GLN A 263 7.05 11.88 6.27
N GLN A 264 7.03 11.88 4.94
CA GLN A 264 6.80 13.07 4.12
C GLN A 264 5.44 12.93 3.41
N PRO A 265 4.34 13.44 4.01
CA PRO A 265 3.01 13.26 3.44
C PRO A 265 2.76 14.12 2.20
N SER A 266 3.53 15.20 2.02
CA SER A 266 3.46 16.08 0.85
C SER A 266 4.83 16.73 0.59
N PRO A 267 5.06 17.34 -0.58
CA PRO A 267 6.28 18.10 -0.85
C PRO A 267 6.51 19.27 0.11
N ASP A 268 5.44 19.78 0.74
CA ASP A 268 5.49 20.94 1.63
C ASP A 268 5.81 20.58 3.09
N ILE A 269 5.52 19.35 3.50
CA ILE A 269 5.70 18.89 4.87
C ILE A 269 6.87 17.91 4.92
N LYS A 270 8.05 18.44 5.26
CA LYS A 270 9.26 17.62 5.41
C LYS A 270 9.18 16.69 6.63
N PRO A 271 9.93 15.58 6.64
CA PRO A 271 10.09 14.75 7.82
C PRO A 271 10.56 15.56 9.03
N PHE A 272 10.01 15.22 10.20
CA PHE A 272 10.21 15.87 11.49
C PHE A 272 9.72 17.33 11.58
N SER A 273 8.79 17.74 10.72
CA SER A 273 8.18 19.07 10.81
C SER A 273 7.17 19.16 11.95
N THR A 274 7.38 20.13 12.84
CA THR A 274 6.34 20.67 13.71
C THR A 274 5.32 21.45 12.87
N LEU A 275 4.04 21.30 13.18
CA LEU A 275 2.95 21.96 12.46
C LEU A 275 2.24 22.95 13.36
N VAL A 276 1.88 24.12 12.82
CA VAL A 276 1.13 25.16 13.54
C VAL A 276 -0.22 25.33 12.85
N PHE A 277 -1.29 25.14 13.59
CA PHE A 277 -2.65 25.30 13.10
C PHE A 277 -3.34 26.46 13.82
N THR A 278 -4.00 27.34 13.08
CA THR A 278 -5.04 28.19 13.65
C THR A 278 -6.38 27.54 13.36
N VAL A 279 -7.14 27.19 14.39
CA VAL A 279 -8.40 26.45 14.28
C VAL A 279 -9.52 27.23 14.95
N GLU A 280 -10.66 27.32 14.30
CA GLU A 280 -11.92 27.75 14.89
C GLU A 280 -12.90 26.58 14.85
N LEU A 281 -13.37 26.14 16.03
CA LEU A 281 -14.29 25.02 16.15
C LEU A 281 -15.72 25.54 16.09
N LEU A 282 -16.41 25.29 14.97
CA LEU A 282 -17.73 25.83 14.68
C LEU A 282 -18.84 25.00 15.32
N GLY A 283 -18.66 23.68 15.40
CA GLY A 283 -19.67 22.79 15.96
C GLY A 283 -19.30 21.32 15.90
N ILE A 284 -20.13 20.51 16.55
CA ILE A 284 -20.12 19.05 16.44
C ILE A 284 -21.29 18.67 15.53
N GLU A 285 -20.99 17.94 14.47
CA GLU A 285 -22.00 17.39 13.57
C GLU A 285 -22.49 16.04 14.08
N LYS A 286 -23.75 15.71 13.78
CA LYS A 286 -24.21 14.33 13.96
C LYS A 286 -23.43 13.46 12.98
N ALA A 287 -22.74 12.44 13.49
CA ALA A 287 -22.18 11.41 12.65
C ALA A 287 -23.27 10.94 11.66
N PRO A 288 -22.98 10.79 10.36
CA PRO A 288 -23.95 10.23 9.42
C PRO A 288 -24.50 8.93 10.03
N GLN A 289 -25.81 8.88 10.26
CA GLN A 289 -26.48 7.66 10.66
C GLN A 289 -26.30 6.64 9.53
N GLY A 290 -25.28 5.79 9.61
CA GLY A 290 -24.93 4.89 8.51
C GLY A 290 -23.57 4.22 8.57
N GLN A 291 -22.65 4.62 9.45
CA GLN A 291 -21.46 3.81 9.74
C GLN A 291 -21.45 3.44 11.22
N PRO A 292 -21.81 2.18 11.56
CA PRO A 292 -21.49 1.65 12.87
C PRO A 292 -20.00 1.83 13.08
N GLY A 293 -19.63 2.50 14.19
CA GLY A 293 -18.25 2.49 14.65
C GLY A 293 -17.74 1.06 14.64
N MET A 294 -16.54 0.84 14.12
CA MET A 294 -15.86 -0.44 14.31
C MET A 294 -15.92 -0.77 15.81
N PRO A 295 -16.58 -1.86 16.21
CA PRO A 295 -16.49 -2.32 17.58
C PRO A 295 -15.04 -2.72 17.82
N ALA A 296 -14.43 -2.15 18.87
CA ALA A 296 -13.28 -2.77 19.48
C ALA A 296 -13.73 -4.15 20.00
N GLY A 297 -13.24 -5.23 19.39
CA GLY A 297 -13.54 -6.61 19.77
C GLY A 297 -14.37 -7.35 18.73
N MET A 298 -13.70 -7.94 17.73
CA MET A 298 -14.23 -9.14 17.09
C MET A 298 -13.77 -10.35 17.91
N PRO A 299 -14.70 -11.19 18.41
CA PRO A 299 -14.36 -12.50 18.97
C PRO A 299 -13.88 -13.44 17.86
N GLU A 300 -12.98 -14.36 18.24
CA GLU A 300 -12.46 -15.45 17.42
C GLU A 300 -13.57 -16.14 16.61
N GLN A 301 -13.42 -16.17 15.29
CA GLN A 301 -14.19 -17.11 14.48
C GLN A 301 -13.70 -18.53 14.78
N VAL A 302 -14.58 -19.24 15.47
CA VAL A 302 -14.53 -20.66 15.77
C VAL A 302 -14.30 -21.46 14.48
N SER A 303 -13.35 -22.38 14.58
CA SER A 303 -12.96 -23.40 13.63
C SER A 303 -14.15 -24.20 13.08
N GLY A 304 -14.32 -24.16 11.76
CA GLY A 304 -15.10 -25.15 11.02
C GLY A 304 -14.37 -26.49 11.01
N LYS A 305 -14.94 -27.49 11.68
CA LYS A 305 -14.53 -28.90 11.60
C LYS A 305 -15.01 -29.49 10.27
N PRO A 306 -14.26 -30.39 9.60
CA PRO A 306 -14.69 -30.98 8.33
C PRO A 306 -15.77 -32.04 8.57
N ALA A 307 -16.80 -32.03 7.71
CA ALA A 307 -17.71 -33.16 7.56
C ALA A 307 -17.21 -34.10 6.45
N LYS A 308 -17.46 -35.39 6.69
CA LYS A 308 -16.97 -36.61 6.03
C LYS A 308 -16.98 -36.61 4.50
#